data_AF-Q4UIF7-F1
#
_entry.id   AF-Q4UIF7-F1
#
_cell.length_a   1.000
_cell.length_b   1.000
_cell.length_c   1.000
_cell.angle_alpha   90.00
_cell.angle_beta   90.00
_cell.angle_gamma   90.00
#
_symmetry.space_group_name_H-M   'P 1'
#
loop_
_entity.id
_entity.type
_entity.pdbx_description
1 polymer ?
#
loop_
_entity_poly.entity_id
_entity_poly.type
_entity_poly.pdbx_seq_one_letter_code
_entity_poly.pdbx_strand_id
1 'polypeptide(L)'
;MSELYDRISNERVYWDKKSCSSIEEWKEKIANSSTVYVGNLAFSTPEERIHEVLQAAGEIDRIVLGLNSIKKSPCGFAFVVYKDVKSAKRAVKMFKGCIIDGRVIRVDADPGTSIDDTRRLARGLNGYQWRDAFRKEFDTSRGGQGLGVSHEILNKRMKVPQMMSSILAEQSRIVNP
;
A
#
# COMPACT_ATOMS: atom_id res chain seq x y z
N MET A 1 -10.77 22.54 17.60
CA MET A 1 -11.66 21.36 17.49
C MET A 1 -11.08 20.21 16.64
N SER A 2 -9.94 20.38 15.97
CA SER A 2 -9.32 19.39 15.07
C SER A 2 -8.39 18.37 15.75
N GLU A 3 -7.60 18.77 16.75
CA GLU A 3 -6.58 17.88 17.36
C GLU A 3 -7.14 16.77 18.27
N LEU A 4 -8.37 16.92 18.76
CA LEU A 4 -9.01 15.92 19.61
C LEU A 4 -9.57 14.77 18.75
N TYR A 5 -10.15 15.09 17.58
CA TYR A 5 -10.69 14.11 16.65
C TYR A 5 -9.59 13.30 15.96
N ASP A 6 -8.45 13.91 15.60
CA ASP A 6 -7.28 13.20 15.06
C ASP A 6 -6.72 12.17 16.05
N ARG A 7 -6.80 12.46 17.37
CA ARG A 7 -6.39 11.53 18.45
C ARG A 7 -7.41 10.42 18.72
N ILE A 8 -8.69 10.66 18.46
CA ILE A 8 -9.78 9.68 18.64
C ILE A 8 -9.84 8.72 17.44
N SER A 9 -9.56 9.20 16.22
CA SER A 9 -9.31 8.33 15.08
C SER A 9 -7.98 7.62 15.27
N ASN A 10 -7.99 6.44 15.88
CA ASN A 10 -6.84 5.52 15.94
C ASN A 10 -6.46 4.96 14.54
N GLU A 11 -6.72 5.73 13.47
CA GLU A 11 -6.28 5.43 12.13
C GLU A 11 -4.79 5.72 12.04
N ARG A 12 -3.98 4.66 12.10
CA ARG A 12 -2.57 4.75 11.76
C ARG A 12 -2.44 5.31 10.35
N VAL A 13 -2.05 6.58 10.25
CA VAL A 13 -1.77 7.26 9.00
C VAL A 13 -0.66 6.48 8.28
N TYR A 14 -1.03 5.79 7.20
CA TYR A 14 -0.08 5.02 6.38
C TYR A 14 0.75 6.00 5.55
N TRP A 15 2.02 6.19 5.91
CA TRP A 15 2.95 7.00 5.13
C TRP A 15 4.11 6.14 4.64
N ASP A 16 4.37 6.19 3.33
CA ASP A 16 5.45 5.43 2.71
C ASP A 16 6.80 6.13 2.95
N LYS A 17 7.54 5.65 3.96
CA LYS A 17 8.86 6.16 4.36
C LYS A 17 9.91 6.16 3.26
N LYS A 18 9.70 5.40 2.17
CA LYS A 18 10.64 5.38 1.03
C LYS A 18 10.39 6.53 0.05
N SER A 19 9.19 7.11 0.06
CA SER A 19 8.75 8.07 -0.97
C SER A 19 8.83 9.52 -0.52
N CYS A 20 8.88 9.76 0.79
CA CYS A 20 8.90 11.11 1.38
C CYS A 20 9.85 11.15 2.57
N SER A 21 10.58 12.25 2.70
CA SER A 21 11.58 12.46 3.74
C SER A 21 10.96 12.93 5.07
N SER A 22 9.82 13.62 4.99
CA SER A 22 9.06 14.12 6.15
C SER A 22 7.55 13.85 6.02
N ILE A 23 6.83 13.97 7.13
CA ILE A 23 5.38 13.78 7.16
C ILE A 23 4.66 14.98 6.52
N GLU A 24 5.22 16.17 6.64
CA GLU A 24 4.73 17.42 6.06
C GLU A 24 4.78 17.36 4.53
N GLU A 25 5.93 16.94 3.97
CA GLU A 25 6.12 16.74 2.53
C GLU A 25 5.11 15.72 1.99
N TRP A 26 4.89 14.64 2.73
CA TRP A 26 3.92 13.62 2.36
C TRP A 26 2.48 14.14 2.37
N LYS A 27 2.10 14.91 3.39
CA LYS A 27 0.77 15.56 3.48
C LYS A 27 0.55 16.53 2.33
N GLU A 28 1.56 17.34 2.00
CA GLU A 28 1.49 18.29 0.89
C GLU A 28 1.31 17.57 -0.46
N LYS A 29 2.12 16.53 -0.72
CA LYS A 29 2.01 15.71 -1.92
C LYS A 29 0.62 15.08 -2.06
N ILE A 30 0.10 14.50 -0.99
CA ILE A 30 -1.26 13.94 -0.99
C ILE A 30 -2.33 15.01 -1.19
N ALA A 31 -2.17 16.19 -0.58
CA ALA A 31 -3.14 17.27 -0.71
C ALA A 31 -3.29 17.76 -2.16
N ASN A 32 -2.22 17.65 -2.95
CA ASN A 32 -2.13 18.07 -4.34
C ASN A 32 -2.17 16.92 -5.35
N SER A 33 -2.30 15.67 -4.90
CA SER A 33 -2.31 14.49 -5.77
C SER A 33 -3.72 14.15 -6.26
N SER A 34 -3.83 13.76 -7.53
CA SER A 34 -5.03 13.18 -8.13
C SER A 34 -5.04 11.65 -8.09
N THR A 35 -4.13 11.03 -7.34
CA THR A 35 -4.00 9.57 -7.24
C THR A 35 -4.59 9.03 -5.95
N VAL A 36 -5.31 7.91 -6.04
CA VAL A 36 -5.74 7.11 -4.88
C VAL A 36 -5.18 5.71 -4.96
N TYR A 37 -4.81 5.16 -3.80
CA TYR A 37 -4.51 3.75 -3.63
C TYR A 37 -5.80 2.99 -3.30
N VAL A 38 -6.05 1.91 -4.02
CA VAL A 38 -7.17 0.99 -3.79
C VAL A 38 -6.62 -0.36 -3.37
N GLY A 39 -6.87 -0.75 -2.13
CA GLY A 39 -6.40 -2.00 -1.55
C GLY A 39 -7.53 -2.95 -1.16
N ASN A 40 -7.15 -4.16 -0.76
CA ASN A 40 -8.08 -5.22 -0.38
C ASN A 40 -8.99 -5.74 -1.51
N LEU A 41 -8.65 -5.51 -2.78
CA LEU A 41 -9.34 -6.08 -3.94
C LEU A 41 -9.18 -7.60 -4.03
N ALA A 42 -10.06 -8.32 -4.73
CA ALA A 42 -9.80 -9.73 -5.03
C ALA A 42 -8.64 -9.83 -6.03
N PHE A 43 -7.92 -10.95 -6.06
CA PHE A 43 -6.89 -11.16 -7.09
C PHE A 43 -7.47 -11.29 -8.50
N SER A 44 -8.76 -11.64 -8.59
CA SER A 44 -9.51 -11.74 -9.84
C SER A 44 -10.24 -10.46 -10.23
N THR A 45 -10.25 -9.41 -9.39
CA THR A 45 -10.94 -8.16 -9.72
C THR A 45 -10.25 -7.52 -10.94
N PRO A 46 -10.94 -7.38 -12.08
CA PRO A 46 -10.35 -6.83 -13.29
C PRO A 46 -10.36 -5.29 -13.26
N GLU A 47 -9.58 -4.67 -14.14
CA GLU A 47 -9.44 -3.21 -14.20
C GLU A 47 -10.77 -2.51 -14.51
N GLU A 48 -11.55 -3.09 -15.42
CA GLU A 48 -12.85 -2.61 -15.86
C GLU A 48 -13.82 -2.50 -14.68
N ARG A 49 -13.77 -3.48 -13.77
CA ARG A 49 -14.61 -3.47 -12.56
C ARG A 49 -14.25 -2.32 -11.61
N ILE A 50 -12.96 -2.02 -11.48
CA ILE A 50 -12.48 -0.90 -10.68
C ILE A 50 -12.95 0.41 -11.33
N HIS A 51 -12.80 0.53 -12.66
CA HIS A 51 -13.25 1.70 -13.41
C HIS A 51 -14.75 1.94 -13.24
N GLU A 52 -15.58 0.90 -13.44
CA GLU A 52 -17.04 0.96 -13.32
C GLU A 52 -17.51 1.57 -12.00
N VAL A 53 -16.87 1.18 -10.90
CA VAL A 53 -17.25 1.62 -9.55
C VAL A 53 -16.68 3.01 -9.26
N LEU A 54 -15.38 3.22 -9.53
CA LEU A 54 -14.67 4.42 -9.07
C LEU A 54 -14.93 5.66 -9.94
N GLN A 55 -15.37 5.49 -11.19
CA GLN A 55 -15.72 6.63 -12.06
C GLN A 55 -16.82 7.53 -11.47
N ALA A 56 -17.64 7.03 -10.53
CA ALA A 56 -18.68 7.85 -9.90
C ALA A 56 -18.11 8.97 -9.01
N ALA A 57 -16.83 8.93 -8.62
CA ALA A 57 -16.18 10.06 -7.95
C ALA A 57 -15.70 11.14 -8.92
N GLY A 58 -15.49 10.82 -10.20
CA GLY A 58 -15.04 11.72 -11.25
C GLY A 58 -14.32 10.99 -12.39
N GLU A 59 -13.93 11.73 -13.42
CA GLU A 59 -13.26 11.16 -14.60
C GLU A 59 -11.88 10.57 -14.24
N ILE A 60 -11.71 9.30 -14.60
CA ILE A 60 -10.47 8.54 -14.40
C ILE A 60 -9.57 8.80 -15.62
N ASP A 61 -8.31 9.16 -15.35
CA ASP A 61 -7.28 9.30 -16.38
C ASP A 61 -6.71 7.93 -16.75
N ARG A 62 -6.30 7.15 -15.73
CA ARG A 62 -5.80 5.79 -15.90
C ARG A 62 -5.83 4.99 -14.62
N ILE A 63 -5.82 3.67 -14.75
CA ILE A 63 -5.70 2.72 -13.65
C ILE A 63 -4.40 1.94 -13.82
N VAL A 64 -3.69 1.73 -12.70
CA VAL A 64 -2.48 0.90 -12.68
C VAL A 64 -2.69 -0.24 -11.69
N LEU A 65 -2.90 -1.44 -12.22
CA LEU A 65 -3.01 -2.65 -11.41
C LEU A 65 -1.69 -2.98 -10.73
N GLY A 66 -1.76 -3.17 -9.41
CA GLY A 66 -0.67 -3.62 -8.58
C GLY A 66 -0.35 -5.09 -8.82
N LEU A 67 0.93 -5.39 -9.05
CA LEU A 67 1.40 -6.70 -9.45
C LEU A 67 2.25 -7.35 -8.35
N ASN A 68 2.27 -8.67 -8.36
CA ASN A 68 3.23 -9.46 -7.61
C ASN A 68 4.62 -9.22 -8.20
N SER A 69 5.62 -8.94 -7.36
CA SER A 69 6.96 -8.58 -7.85
C SER A 69 7.70 -9.74 -8.53
N ILE A 70 7.34 -10.99 -8.23
CA ILE A 70 7.92 -12.21 -8.79
C ILE A 70 7.08 -12.74 -9.96
N LYS A 71 5.82 -13.10 -9.69
CA LYS A 71 4.92 -13.73 -10.67
C LYS A 71 4.33 -12.77 -11.71
N LYS A 72 4.46 -11.46 -11.49
CA LYS A 72 3.88 -10.39 -12.32
C LYS A 72 2.36 -10.51 -12.54
N SER A 73 1.66 -11.19 -11.63
CA SER A 73 0.19 -11.30 -11.63
C SER A 73 -0.46 -10.25 -10.74
N PRO A 74 -1.74 -9.89 -10.94
CA PRO A 74 -2.46 -8.98 -10.06
C PRO A 74 -2.38 -9.41 -8.59
N CYS A 75 -2.14 -8.45 -7.70
CA CYS A 75 -1.85 -8.68 -6.29
C CYS A 75 -2.87 -7.99 -5.36
N GLY A 76 -4.08 -7.73 -5.84
CA GLY A 76 -5.19 -7.23 -5.02
C GLY A 76 -4.99 -5.79 -4.53
N PHE A 77 -4.34 -4.95 -5.33
CA PHE A 77 -4.36 -3.51 -5.16
C PHE A 77 -4.22 -2.82 -6.51
N ALA A 78 -4.59 -1.56 -6.59
CA ALA A 78 -4.44 -0.73 -7.78
C ALA A 78 -4.19 0.72 -7.36
N PHE A 79 -3.62 1.49 -8.28
CA PHE A 79 -3.61 2.95 -8.21
C PHE A 79 -4.61 3.47 -9.24
N VAL A 80 -5.44 4.42 -8.83
CA VAL A 80 -6.37 5.10 -9.73
C VAL A 80 -5.98 6.55 -9.80
N VAL A 81 -5.62 7.00 -11.00
CA VAL A 81 -5.27 8.39 -11.29
C VAL A 81 -6.51 9.05 -11.88
N TYR A 82 -7.02 10.08 -11.21
CA TYR A 82 -8.10 10.91 -11.72
C TYR A 82 -7.53 12.09 -12.50
N LYS A 83 -8.36 12.70 -13.36
CA LYS A 83 -8.01 13.97 -14.00
C LYS A 83 -7.92 15.13 -13.02
N ASP A 84 -8.71 15.09 -11.94
CA ASP A 84 -8.77 16.15 -10.94
C ASP A 84 -8.40 15.68 -9.54
N VAL A 85 -7.66 16.52 -8.81
CA VAL A 85 -7.38 16.37 -7.37
C VAL A 85 -8.67 16.31 -6.54
N LYS A 86 -9.69 17.07 -6.95
CA LYS A 86 -11.01 17.06 -6.27
C LYS A 86 -11.68 15.69 -6.38
N SER A 87 -11.56 15.02 -7.52
CA SER A 87 -12.11 13.68 -7.75
C SER A 87 -11.43 12.63 -6.88
N ALA A 88 -10.10 12.69 -6.75
CA ALA A 88 -9.36 11.83 -5.83
C ALA A 88 -9.81 12.00 -4.37
N LYS A 89 -9.96 13.25 -3.90
CA LYS A 89 -10.47 13.55 -2.55
C LYS A 89 -11.89 13.03 -2.32
N ARG A 90 -12.76 13.10 -3.33
CA ARG A 90 -14.11 12.53 -3.27
C ARG A 90 -14.06 11.00 -3.21
N ALA A 91 -13.23 10.37 -4.03
CA ALA A 91 -13.10 8.92 -4.09
C ALA A 91 -12.71 8.32 -2.72
N VAL A 92 -11.76 8.93 -2.01
CA VAL A 92 -11.38 8.51 -0.66
C VAL A 92 -12.56 8.58 0.30
N LYS A 93 -13.36 9.65 0.25
CA LYS A 93 -14.53 9.80 1.15
C LYS A 93 -15.67 8.86 0.81
N MET A 94 -15.90 8.63 -0.48
CA MET A 94 -17.06 7.87 -0.97
C MET A 94 -16.83 6.35 -0.89
N PHE A 95 -15.63 5.88 -1.23
CA PHE A 95 -15.39 4.46 -1.48
C PHE A 95 -14.61 3.74 -0.39
N LYS A 96 -14.09 4.46 0.61
CA LYS A 96 -13.40 3.83 1.73
C LYS A 96 -14.40 2.97 2.52
N GLY A 97 -14.16 1.67 2.56
CA GLY A 97 -15.05 0.71 3.22
C GLY A 97 -16.20 0.19 2.33
N CYS A 98 -16.27 0.60 1.07
CA CYS A 98 -17.25 0.02 0.13
C CYS A 98 -16.94 -1.44 -0.20
N ILE A 99 -17.92 -2.15 -0.75
CA ILE A 99 -17.77 -3.55 -1.13
C ILE A 99 -17.59 -3.66 -2.65
N ILE A 100 -16.51 -4.31 -3.08
CA ILE A 100 -16.29 -4.73 -4.47
C ILE A 100 -16.00 -6.23 -4.46
N ASP A 101 -16.73 -6.98 -5.28
CA ASP A 101 -16.60 -8.44 -5.43
C ASP A 101 -16.60 -9.20 -4.08
N GLY A 102 -17.50 -8.79 -3.18
CA GLY A 102 -17.64 -9.38 -1.84
C GLY A 102 -16.57 -8.95 -0.84
N ARG A 103 -15.73 -7.95 -1.16
CA ARG A 103 -14.65 -7.48 -0.28
C ARG A 103 -14.79 -6.03 0.08
N VAL A 104 -14.60 -5.71 1.36
CA VAL A 104 -14.49 -4.34 1.86
C VAL A 104 -13.17 -3.74 1.37
N ILE A 105 -13.23 -2.84 0.39
CA ILE A 105 -12.06 -2.20 -0.18
C ILE A 105 -11.52 -1.09 0.73
N ARG A 106 -10.21 -0.87 0.63
CA ARG A 106 -9.54 0.27 1.26
C ARG A 106 -9.24 1.29 0.18
N VAL A 107 -9.58 2.56 0.44
CA VAL A 107 -9.26 3.67 -0.46
C VAL A 107 -8.57 4.72 0.36
N ASP A 108 -7.31 5.00 0.01
CA ASP A 108 -6.46 5.97 0.68
C ASP A 108 -5.86 6.91 -0.36
N ALA A 109 -5.58 8.15 0.03
CA ALA A 109 -4.92 9.09 -0.87
C ALA A 109 -3.46 8.70 -1.08
N ASP A 110 -2.96 8.87 -2.30
CA ASP A 110 -1.61 8.46 -2.67
C ASP A 110 -0.83 9.65 -3.26
N PRO A 111 0.47 9.82 -2.96
CA PRO A 111 1.26 10.92 -3.52
C PRO A 111 1.48 10.84 -5.04
N GLY A 112 1.17 9.72 -5.69
CA GLY A 112 1.17 9.59 -7.15
C GLY A 112 2.54 9.51 -7.82
N THR A 113 3.63 9.49 -7.04
CA THR A 113 5.00 9.47 -7.56
C THR A 113 5.45 8.05 -7.92
N SER A 114 6.10 7.85 -9.08
CA SER A 114 6.72 6.56 -9.46
C SER A 114 5.78 5.34 -9.42
N ILE A 115 4.51 5.53 -9.82
CA ILE A 115 3.49 4.46 -9.86
C ILE A 115 3.93 3.34 -10.81
N ASP A 116 4.28 3.69 -12.05
CA ASP A 116 4.54 2.73 -13.13
C ASP A 116 5.80 1.89 -12.91
N ASP A 117 6.75 2.41 -12.14
CA ASP A 117 8.03 1.76 -11.90
C ASP A 117 7.95 0.80 -10.71
N THR A 118 8.34 1.28 -9.53
CA THR A 118 8.61 0.44 -8.37
C THR A 118 7.40 0.30 -7.45
N ARG A 119 6.43 1.20 -7.52
CA ARG A 119 5.23 1.16 -6.65
C ARG A 119 4.15 0.24 -7.18
N ARG A 120 4.10 -0.01 -8.50
CA ARG A 120 3.24 -1.03 -9.09
C ARG A 120 3.53 -2.42 -8.53
N LEU A 121 4.77 -2.69 -8.11
CA LEU A 121 5.17 -3.99 -7.59
C LEU A 121 4.96 -4.09 -6.07
N ALA A 122 4.30 -5.17 -5.63
CA ALA A 122 4.16 -5.46 -4.22
C ALA A 122 5.50 -5.81 -3.55
N ARG A 123 5.62 -5.45 -2.26
CA ARG A 123 6.89 -5.39 -1.51
C ARG A 123 6.97 -6.37 -0.34
N GLY A 124 5.96 -7.23 -0.19
CA GLY A 124 5.91 -8.24 0.86
C GLY A 124 6.57 -9.55 0.45
N LEU A 125 6.42 -10.55 1.32
CA LEU A 125 6.97 -11.89 1.10
C LEU A 125 6.33 -12.57 -0.11
N ASN A 126 7.11 -13.43 -0.78
CA ASN A 126 6.72 -14.14 -2.01
C ASN A 126 6.21 -13.21 -3.12
N GLY A 127 6.64 -11.94 -3.08
CA GLY A 127 6.24 -10.89 -3.99
C GLY A 127 4.80 -10.39 -3.83
N TYR A 128 4.06 -10.85 -2.82
CA TYR A 128 2.71 -10.35 -2.50
C TYR A 128 2.76 -9.12 -1.57
N GLN A 129 1.62 -8.58 -1.15
CA GLN A 129 1.61 -7.45 -0.21
C GLN A 129 1.98 -7.93 1.21
N TRP A 130 2.61 -7.08 2.02
CA TRP A 130 2.88 -7.39 3.43
C TRP A 130 1.62 -7.76 4.20
N ARG A 131 0.48 -7.15 3.86
CA ARG A 131 -0.81 -7.49 4.46
C ARG A 131 -1.23 -8.93 4.20
N ASP A 132 -0.91 -9.49 3.03
CA ASP A 132 -1.21 -10.90 2.72
C ASP A 132 -0.32 -11.85 3.54
N ALA A 133 0.92 -11.46 3.83
CA ALA A 133 1.83 -12.24 4.67
C ALA A 133 1.38 -12.33 6.14
N PHE A 134 0.76 -11.26 6.66
CA PHE A 134 0.26 -11.21 8.04
C PHE A 134 -1.16 -11.75 8.21
N ARG A 135 -1.86 -12.09 7.11
CA ARG A 135 -3.22 -12.62 7.16
C ARG A 135 -3.23 -14.01 7.80
N LYS A 136 -4.10 -14.21 8.79
CA LYS A 136 -4.29 -15.50 9.50
C LYS A 136 -5.42 -16.33 8.92
N GLU A 137 -6.47 -15.64 8.50
CA GLU A 137 -7.69 -16.24 7.95
C GLU A 137 -7.45 -16.81 6.56
N PHE A 138 -8.18 -17.86 6.20
CA PHE A 138 -8.18 -18.42 4.85
C PHE A 138 -9.04 -17.54 3.93
N ASP A 139 -8.54 -17.22 2.74
CA ASP A 139 -9.23 -16.34 1.80
C ASP A 139 -8.96 -16.79 0.37
N THR A 140 -9.93 -17.44 -0.26
CA THR A 140 -9.83 -17.99 -1.62
C THR A 140 -9.53 -16.90 -2.64
N SER A 141 -10.12 -15.71 -2.48
CA SER A 141 -9.91 -14.57 -3.37
C SER A 141 -8.52 -13.91 -3.22
N ARG A 142 -7.74 -14.37 -2.23
CA ARG A 142 -6.36 -13.93 -1.92
C ARG A 142 -5.35 -15.08 -1.92
N GLY A 143 -5.60 -16.13 -2.69
CA GLY A 143 -4.68 -17.26 -2.86
C GLY A 143 -4.67 -18.26 -1.71
N GLY A 144 -5.73 -18.30 -0.90
CA GLY A 144 -5.91 -19.29 0.16
C GLY A 144 -5.30 -18.86 1.50
N GLN A 145 -4.59 -19.78 2.17
CA GLN A 145 -4.03 -19.55 3.50
C GLN A 145 -2.93 -18.48 3.45
N GLY A 146 -3.01 -17.47 4.32
CA GLY A 146 -1.94 -16.49 4.48
C GLY A 146 -0.69 -17.12 5.11
N LEU A 147 0.45 -16.44 5.02
CA LEU A 147 1.73 -16.97 5.54
C LEU A 147 1.79 -17.01 7.09
N GLY A 148 0.78 -16.45 7.78
CA GLY A 148 0.70 -16.49 9.24
C GLY A 148 1.86 -15.80 9.95
N VAL A 149 2.59 -14.92 9.26
CA VAL A 149 3.76 -14.25 9.83
C VAL A 149 3.28 -13.33 10.95
N SER A 150 3.95 -13.35 12.11
CA SER A 150 3.69 -12.37 13.16
C SER A 150 4.61 -11.16 12.98
N HIS A 151 4.11 -9.98 13.36
CA HIS A 151 4.92 -8.76 13.35
C HIS A 151 6.17 -8.89 14.23
N GLU A 152 6.08 -9.67 15.31
CA GLU A 152 7.18 -9.94 16.23
C GLU A 152 8.29 -10.78 15.58
N ILE A 153 7.91 -11.87 14.90
CA ILE A 153 8.86 -12.73 14.17
C ILE A 153 9.54 -11.94 13.07
N LEU A 154 8.78 -11.11 12.32
CA LEU A 154 9.36 -10.28 11.27
C LEU A 154 10.34 -9.25 11.84
N ASN A 155 9.96 -8.52 12.90
CA ASN A 155 10.83 -7.50 13.49
C ASN A 155 12.11 -8.12 14.06
N LYS A 156 12.01 -9.30 14.70
CA LYS A 156 13.19 -10.03 15.18
C LYS A 156 14.08 -10.46 14.02
N ARG A 157 13.49 -10.98 12.93
CA ARG A 157 14.21 -11.45 11.74
C ARG A 157 14.76 -10.32 10.87
N MET A 158 14.20 -9.11 10.89
CA MET A 158 14.76 -7.93 10.21
C MET A 158 15.87 -7.24 11.00
N LYS A 159 15.82 -7.30 12.35
CA LYS A 159 16.93 -6.85 13.19
C LYS A 159 18.19 -7.72 13.01
N VAL A 160 18.03 -9.01 12.75
CA VAL A 160 19.18 -9.95 12.60
C VAL A 160 20.11 -9.54 11.44
N PRO A 161 19.66 -9.28 10.21
CA PRO A 161 20.51 -8.78 9.13
C PRO A 161 21.17 -7.44 9.43
N GLN A 162 20.46 -6.50 10.06
CA GLN A 162 21.03 -5.20 10.43
C GLN A 162 22.15 -5.35 11.48
N MET A 163 21.92 -6.17 12.51
CA MET A 163 22.90 -6.47 13.55
C MET A 163 24.12 -7.21 12.99
N MET A 164 23.91 -8.16 12.08
CA MET A 164 25.01 -8.88 11.42
C MET A 164 25.82 -7.95 10.49
N SER A 165 25.15 -7.05 9.77
CA SER A 165 25.83 -6.06 8.93
C SER A 165 26.65 -5.05 9.74
N SER A 166 26.17 -4.62 10.91
CA SER A 166 26.93 -3.74 11.80
C SER A 166 28.14 -4.47 12.42
N ILE A 167 27.98 -5.74 12.81
CA ILE A 167 29.09 -6.55 13.34
C ILE A 167 30.18 -6.76 12.28
N LEU A 168 29.79 -7.08 11.03
CA LEU A 168 30.74 -7.22 9.92
C LEU A 168 31.46 -5.90 9.60
N ALA A 169 30.76 -4.76 9.64
CA ALA A 169 31.33 -3.43 9.42
C ALA A 169 32.23 -2.94 10.58
N GLU A 170 32.00 -3.43 11.80
CA GLU A 170 32.86 -3.20 12.96
C GLU A 170 34.14 -4.03 12.84
N GLN A 171 34.01 -5.32 12.49
CA GLN A 171 35.14 -6.24 12.32
C GLN A 171 36.05 -5.82 11.16
N SER A 172 35.51 -5.30 10.05
CA SER A 172 36.31 -4.79 8.94
C SER A 172 37.09 -3.51 9.27
N ARG A 173 36.61 -2.71 10.23
CA ARG A 173 37.31 -1.50 10.73
C ARG A 173 38.45 -1.84 11.68
N ILE A 174 38.38 -2.98 12.36
CA ILE A 174 39.44 -3.44 13.27
C ILE A 174 40.62 -4.07 12.50
N VAL A 175 40.36 -4.62 11.30
CA VAL A 175 41.37 -5.33 10.50
C VAL A 175 42.11 -4.40 9.51
N ASN A 176 41.57 -3.21 9.21
CA ASN A 176 42.23 -2.19 8.39
C ASN A 176 42.27 -0.86 9.16
N PRO A 177 43.29 -0.63 10.01
CA PRO A 177 43.51 0.67 10.66
C PRO A 177 43.88 1.78 9.68
#